data_AF-A0A8S0GZ42-F1
#
_entry.id   AF-A0A8S0GZ42-F1
#
_cell.length_a   1.000
_cell.length_b   1.000
_cell.length_c   1.000
_cell.angle_alpha   90.00
_cell.angle_beta   90.00
_cell.angle_gamma   90.00
#
_symmetry.space_group_name_H-M   'P 1'
#
loop_
_entity.id
_entity.type
_entity.pdbx_description
1 polymer ?
#
loop_
_entity_poly.entity_id
_entity_poly.type
_entity_poly.pdbx_seq_one_letter_code
_entity_poly.pdbx_strand_id
1 'polypeptide(L)'
;MKYEEQKALISNYLFGVDHNLKEANVPNKLTQSAFFQAVFRVFNSYCEQALIIGQNYKKETFVKIFECLNKIDFELHSGTNEDAISRLEKDLLDKLEISRYSTTASSLFE
;
A
#
# COMPACT_ATOMS: atom_id res chain seq x y z
N MET A 1 20.78 -3.80 -8.03
CA MET A 1 20.46 -3.34 -6.67
C MET A 1 21.29 -4.14 -5.70
N LYS A 2 22.02 -3.50 -4.79
CA LYS A 2 22.80 -4.18 -3.75
C LYS A 2 21.86 -4.67 -2.63
N TYR A 3 22.28 -5.68 -1.86
CA TYR A 3 21.47 -6.27 -0.78
C TYR A 3 20.92 -5.21 0.20
N GLU A 4 21.75 -4.25 0.61
CA GLU A 4 21.34 -3.18 1.54
C GLU A 4 20.27 -2.26 0.95
N GLU A 5 20.32 -1.99 -0.36
CA GLU A 5 19.32 -1.18 -1.05
C GLU A 5 17.98 -1.91 -1.14
N GLN A 6 18.00 -3.22 -1.41
CA GLN A 6 16.80 -4.07 -1.43
C GLN A 6 16.15 -4.15 -0.04
N LYS A 7 16.98 -4.35 1.00
CA LYS A 7 16.53 -4.37 2.39
C LYS A 7 15.90 -3.05 2.79
N ALA A 8 16.52 -1.92 2.43
CA ALA A 8 15.99 -0.60 2.71
C ALA A 8 14.64 -0.36 2.00
N LEU A 9 14.53 -0.75 0.73
CA LEU A 9 13.28 -0.65 -0.03
C LEU A 9 12.15 -1.42 0.64
N ILE A 10 12.36 -2.71 0.94
CA ILE A 10 11.34 -3.56 1.57
C ILE A 10 10.99 -3.03 2.96
N SER A 11 11.98 -2.56 3.73
CA SER A 11 11.74 -1.99 5.06
C SER A 11 10.90 -0.72 4.98
N ASN A 12 11.21 0.18 4.04
CA ASN A 12 10.45 1.43 3.85
C ASN A 12 9.03 1.14 3.35
N TYR A 13 8.87 0.15 2.48
CA TYR A 13 7.57 -0.31 2.00
C TYR A 13 6.70 -0.83 3.15
N LEU A 14 7.22 -1.78 3.93
CA LEU A 14 6.51 -2.36 5.07
C LEU A 14 6.25 -1.33 6.18
N PHE A 15 7.14 -0.35 6.35
CA PHE A 15 6.90 0.77 7.26
C PHE A 15 5.66 1.55 6.86
N GLY A 16 5.50 1.86 5.56
CA GLY A 16 4.31 2.57 5.06
C GLY A 16 3.02 1.80 5.31
N VAL A 17 3.05 0.47 5.12
CA VAL A 17 1.91 -0.41 5.40
C VAL A 17 1.57 -0.44 6.89
N ASP A 18 2.57 -0.72 7.74
CA ASP A 18 2.39 -0.82 9.21
C ASP A 18 1.88 0.50 9.81
N HIS A 19 2.43 1.63 9.36
CA HIS A 19 2.00 2.96 9.78
C HIS A 19 0.51 3.18 9.49
N ASN A 20 0.08 2.92 8.24
CA ASN A 20 -1.30 3.15 7.85
C ASN A 20 -2.28 2.14 8.46
N LEU A 21 -1.86 0.89 8.71
CA LEU A 21 -2.68 -0.07 9.44
C LEU A 21 -2.89 0.34 10.90
N LYS A 22 -1.90 0.96 11.53
CA LYS A 22 -2.03 1.53 12.88
C LYS A 22 -3.00 2.71 12.89
N GLU A 23 -2.93 3.59 11.89
CA GLU A 23 -3.88 4.70 11.72
C GLU A 23 -5.31 4.21 11.47
N ALA A 24 -5.47 3.12 10.70
CA ALA A 24 -6.74 2.44 10.47
C ALA A 24 -7.22 1.60 11.68
N ASN A 25 -6.52 1.60 12.81
CA ASN A 25 -6.82 0.82 14.01
C ASN A 25 -6.90 -0.71 13.79
N VAL A 26 -6.14 -1.22 12.82
CA VAL A 26 -6.07 -2.66 12.46
C VAL A 26 -4.62 -3.18 12.32
N PRO A 27 -3.70 -2.89 13.27
CA PRO A 27 -2.28 -3.22 13.14
C PRO A 27 -2.00 -4.72 12.95
N ASN A 28 -2.85 -5.58 13.51
CA ASN A 28 -2.67 -7.03 13.45
C ASN A 28 -2.81 -7.60 12.03
N LYS A 29 -3.41 -6.87 11.08
CA LYS A 29 -3.60 -7.31 9.70
C LYS A 29 -2.28 -7.61 8.99
N LEU A 30 -1.20 -6.88 9.29
CA LEU A 30 0.11 -7.11 8.66
C LEU A 30 0.64 -8.52 8.90
N THR A 31 0.32 -9.11 10.07
CA THR A 31 0.73 -10.47 10.42
C THR A 31 -0.19 -11.56 9.88
N GLN A 32 -1.31 -11.20 9.24
CA GLN A 32 -2.20 -12.16 8.59
C GLN A 32 -1.63 -12.56 7.23
N SER A 33 -1.43 -13.87 7.02
CA SER A 33 -0.83 -14.39 5.78
C SER A 33 -1.55 -13.88 4.52
N ALA A 34 -2.88 -13.88 4.50
CA ALA A 34 -3.65 -13.44 3.34
C ALA A 34 -3.42 -11.96 3.01
N PHE A 35 -3.45 -11.10 4.02
CA PHE A 35 -3.19 -9.67 3.86
C PHE A 35 -1.74 -9.40 3.45
N PHE A 36 -0.78 -10.05 4.11
CA PHE A 36 0.62 -9.93 3.78
C PHE A 36 0.88 -10.33 2.32
N GLN A 37 0.31 -11.44 1.86
CA GLN A 37 0.41 -11.87 0.47
C GLN A 37 -0.18 -10.85 -0.50
N ALA A 38 -1.40 -10.35 -0.24
CA ALA A 38 -2.02 -9.34 -1.09
C ALA A 38 -1.17 -8.06 -1.21
N VAL A 39 -0.62 -7.60 -0.08
CA VAL A 39 0.29 -6.45 -0.03
C VAL A 39 1.57 -6.69 -0.84
N PHE A 40 2.11 -7.90 -0.88
CA PHE A 40 3.28 -8.19 -1.72
C PHE A 40 2.94 -8.40 -3.20
N ARG A 41 1.72 -8.84 -3.54
CA ARG A 41 1.28 -8.93 -4.95
C ARG A 41 1.25 -7.56 -5.63
N VAL A 42 0.85 -6.52 -4.90
CA VAL A 42 0.80 -5.14 -5.42
C VAL A 42 2.14 -4.39 -5.31
N PHE A 43 3.20 -5.03 -4.81
CA PHE A 43 4.47 -4.38 -4.50
C PHE A 43 5.05 -3.56 -5.66
N ASN A 44 5.10 -4.13 -6.86
CA ASN A 44 5.65 -3.45 -8.04
C ASN A 44 4.84 -2.21 -8.41
N SER A 45 3.50 -2.32 -8.45
CA SER A 45 2.61 -1.20 -8.75
C SER A 45 2.75 -0.07 -7.75
N TYR A 46 2.89 -0.38 -6.45
CA TYR A 46 3.09 0.62 -5.42
C TYR A 46 4.50 1.26 -5.49
N CYS A 47 5.53 0.51 -5.87
CA CYS A 47 6.86 1.07 -6.13
C CYS A 47 6.83 2.03 -7.34
N GLU A 48 6.13 1.68 -8.42
CA GLU A 48 5.92 2.57 -9.56
C GLU A 48 5.22 3.87 -9.12
N GLN A 49 4.19 3.77 -8.27
CA GLN A 49 3.54 4.96 -7.71
C GLN A 49 4.47 5.78 -6.81
N ALA A 50 5.37 5.14 -6.05
CA ALA A 50 6.37 5.84 -5.25
C ALA A 50 7.32 6.68 -6.10
N LEU A 51 7.71 6.17 -7.27
CA LEU A 51 8.47 6.95 -8.24
C LEU A 51 7.64 8.09 -8.84
N ILE A 52 6.38 7.86 -9.22
CA ILE A 52 5.53 8.89 -9.84
C ILE A 52 5.26 10.05 -8.87
N ILE A 53 4.86 9.75 -7.63
CA ILE A 53 4.40 10.75 -6.67
C ILE A 53 5.59 11.37 -5.92
N GLY A 54 6.54 10.54 -5.49
CA GLY A 54 7.58 10.95 -4.56
C GLY A 54 8.95 11.18 -5.17
N GLN A 55 9.27 10.67 -6.36
CA GLN A 55 10.64 10.78 -6.86
C GLN A 55 11.58 9.71 -6.25
N ASN A 56 11.08 8.87 -5.34
CA ASN A 56 11.93 8.15 -4.39
C ASN A 56 11.24 6.93 -3.74
N TYR A 57 12.01 6.13 -3.01
CA TYR A 57 11.55 4.98 -2.21
C TYR A 57 11.72 5.17 -0.69
N LYS A 58 11.60 6.41 -0.21
CA LYS A 58 11.67 6.72 1.22
C LYS A 58 10.38 6.32 1.92
N LYS A 59 10.49 6.02 3.22
CA LYS A 59 9.35 5.60 4.05
C LYS A 59 8.19 6.61 4.02
N GLU A 60 8.47 7.91 3.97
CA GLU A 60 7.44 8.96 3.95
C GLU A 60 6.59 8.90 2.66
N THR A 61 7.20 8.53 1.54
CA THR A 61 6.50 8.33 0.27
C THR A 61 5.56 7.13 0.37
N PHE A 62 6.01 6.02 0.96
CA PHE A 62 5.15 4.86 1.16
C PHE A 62 4.03 5.13 2.16
N VAL A 63 4.27 5.90 3.23
CA VAL A 63 3.19 6.33 4.14
C VAL A 63 2.08 7.03 3.36
N LYS A 64 2.41 8.01 2.51
CA LYS A 64 1.42 8.73 1.70
C LYS A 64 0.67 7.82 0.73
N ILE A 65 1.37 6.91 0.07
CA ILE A 65 0.77 6.02 -0.93
C ILE A 65 -0.19 5.03 -0.28
N PHE A 66 0.14 4.54 0.92
CA PHE A 66 -0.69 3.62 1.68
C PHE A 66 -1.81 4.29 2.48
N GLU A 67 -1.99 5.61 2.41
CA GLU A 67 -3.16 6.30 3.00
C GLU A 67 -4.49 5.73 2.47
N CYS A 68 -4.47 5.11 1.28
CA CYS A 68 -5.61 4.42 0.70
C CYS A 68 -6.10 3.24 1.56
N LEU A 69 -5.27 2.66 2.44
CA LEU A 69 -5.65 1.59 3.38
C LEU A 69 -6.76 2.03 4.34
N ASN A 70 -6.80 3.32 4.71
CA ASN A 70 -7.87 3.87 5.55
C ASN A 70 -9.26 3.81 4.88
N LYS A 71 -9.31 3.55 3.56
CA LYS A 71 -10.55 3.44 2.78
C LYS A 71 -10.95 1.98 2.49
N ILE A 72 -10.19 1.01 2.99
CA ILE A 72 -10.47 -0.41 2.81
C ILE A 72 -11.36 -0.88 3.95
N ASP A 73 -12.44 -1.58 3.59
CA ASP A 73 -13.24 -2.31 4.56
C ASP A 73 -12.59 -3.67 4.85
N PHE A 74 -11.81 -3.72 5.93
CA PHE A 74 -11.09 -4.93 6.33
C PHE A 74 -11.98 -6.04 6.91
N GLU A 75 -13.25 -5.77 7.21
CA GLU A 75 -14.21 -6.77 7.68
C GLU A 75 -14.72 -7.63 6.51
N LEU A 76 -14.91 -7.00 5.34
CA LEU A 76 -15.26 -7.69 4.09
C LEU A 76 -14.13 -8.59 3.57
N HIS A 77 -12.88 -8.33 3.96
CA HIS A 77 -11.68 -9.09 3.56
C HIS A 77 -11.16 -10.00 4.68
N SER A 78 -12.01 -10.89 5.19
CA SER A 78 -11.68 -11.89 6.23
C SER A 78 -11.32 -13.28 5.69
N GLY A 79 -11.55 -13.52 4.39
CA GLY A 79 -11.25 -14.81 3.76
C GLY A 79 -9.75 -15.08 3.61
N THR A 80 -9.36 -16.34 3.75
CA THR A 80 -7.96 -16.79 3.60
C THR A 80 -7.72 -17.57 2.32
N ASN A 81 -8.69 -17.61 1.39
CA ASN A 81 -8.57 -18.28 0.11
C ASN A 81 -8.01 -17.34 -0.97
N GLU A 82 -7.57 -17.92 -2.09
CA GLU A 82 -7.01 -17.18 -3.24
C GLU A 82 -7.97 -16.11 -3.78
N ASP A 83 -9.27 -16.38 -3.77
CA ASP A 83 -10.28 -15.41 -4.21
C ASP A 83 -10.38 -14.19 -3.28
N ALA A 84 -10.23 -14.38 -1.96
CA ALA A 84 -10.20 -13.27 -1.01
C ALA A 84 -8.92 -12.45 -1.14
N ILE A 85 -7.77 -13.12 -1.31
CA ILE A 85 -6.48 -12.46 -1.53
C ILE A 85 -6.52 -11.63 -2.81
N SER A 86 -7.03 -12.19 -3.90
CA SER A 86 -7.14 -11.50 -5.20
C SER A 86 -8.13 -10.33 -5.17
N ARG A 87 -9.20 -10.43 -4.37
CA ARG A 87 -10.13 -9.32 -4.14
C ARG A 87 -9.50 -8.17 -3.36
N LEU A 88 -8.74 -8.49 -2.31
CA LEU A 88 -8.00 -7.50 -1.53
C LEU A 88 -6.91 -6.83 -2.38
N GLU A 89 -6.17 -7.60 -3.18
CA GLU A 89 -5.21 -7.09 -4.16
C GLU A 89 -5.86 -6.08 -5.11
N LYS A 90 -7.01 -6.44 -5.69
CA LYS A 90 -7.75 -5.56 -6.58
C LYS A 90 -8.21 -4.28 -5.86
N ASP A 91 -8.77 -4.41 -4.65
CA ASP A 91 -9.23 -3.27 -3.87
C ASP A 91 -8.06 -2.31 -3.51
N LEU A 92 -6.88 -2.86 -3.18
CA LEU A 92 -5.66 -2.08 -2.97
C LEU A 92 -5.26 -1.27 -4.22
N LEU A 93 -5.36 -1.86 -5.41
CA LEU A 93 -5.03 -1.18 -6.66
C LEU A 93 -6.08 -0.12 -7.02
N ASP A 94 -7.37 -0.46 -6.91
CA ASP A 94 -8.48 0.46 -7.20
C ASP A 94 -8.42 1.69 -6.28
N LYS A 95 -8.17 1.50 -4.98
CA LYS A 95 -8.07 2.60 -4.01
C LYS A 95 -6.82 3.45 -4.22
N LEU A 96 -5.72 2.86 -4.68
CA LEU A 96 -4.50 3.58 -5.06
C LEU A 96 -4.69 4.45 -6.31
N GLU A 97 -5.43 3.94 -7.29
CA GLU A 97 -5.76 4.70 -8.50
C GLU A 97 -6.66 5.90 -8.16
N ILE A 98 -7.69 5.68 -7.34
CA ILE A 98 -8.57 6.77 -6.87
C ILE A 98 -7.79 7.83 -6.10
N SER A 99 -6.89 7.44 -5.19
CA SER A 99 -6.09 8.40 -4.41
C SER A 99 -5.20 9.25 -5.33
N ARG A 100 -4.59 8.62 -6.35
CA ARG A 100 -3.78 9.30 -7.37
C ARG A 100 -4.55 10.41 -8.08
N TYR A 101 -5.76 10.12 -8.57
CA TYR A 101 -6.59 11.10 -9.27
C TYR A 101 -7.01 12.27 -8.37
N SER A 102 -7.23 12.03 -7.08
CA SER A 102 -7.55 13.11 -6.13
C SER A 102 -6.37 14.06 -5.88
N THR A 103 -5.15 13.51 -5.86
CA THR A 103 -3.92 14.30 -5.65
C THR A 103 -3.53 15.10 -6.89
N THR A 104 -3.63 14.52 -8.10
CA THR A 104 -3.35 15.25 -9.34
C THR A 104 -4.38 16.33 -9.65
N ALA A 105 -5.67 16.08 -9.37
CA ALA A 105 -6.70 17.11 -9.52
C ALA A 105 -6.40 18.33 -8.63
N SER A 106 -6.00 18.10 -7.38
CA SER A 106 -5.66 19.20 -6.45
C SER A 106 -4.43 20.00 -6.92
N SER A 107 -3.44 19.35 -7.51
CA SER A 107 -2.23 20.02 -8.05
C SER A 107 -2.44 20.78 -9.38
N LEU A 108 -3.58 20.58 -10.06
CA LEU A 108 -3.90 21.30 -11.32
C LEU A 108 -4.65 22.62 -11.08
N PHE A 109 -5.11 22.86 -9.85
CA PHE A 109 -5.82 24.08 -9.45
C PHE A 109 -5.02 24.96 -8.47
N GLU A 110 -3.72 24.70 -8.31
CA GLU A 110 -2.75 25.56 -7.59
C GLU A 110 -1.86 26.37 -8.56
#